data_AF-A0A024P4K0-F1
#
_entry.id   AF-A0A024P4K0-F1
#
_cell.length_a   1.000
_cell.length_b   1.000
_cell.length_c   1.000
_cell.angle_alpha   90.00
_cell.angle_beta   90.00
_cell.angle_gamma   90.00
#
_symmetry.space_group_name_H-M   'P 1'
#
loop_
_entity.id
_entity.type
_entity.pdbx_description
1 polymer ?
#
loop_
_entity_poly.entity_id
_entity_poly.type
_entity_poly.pdbx_seq_one_letter_code
_entity_poly.pdbx_strand_id
1 'polypeptide(L)' 'MYNAGSNEMPGFQANPNNYDKCQRCGKPLQVKEEREINLCKECQRRQENHKVETKDD' A
#
# COMPACT_ATOMS: atom_id res chain seq x y z
N MET A 1 -10.43 7.08 -39.21
CA MET A 1 -9.48 8.20 -39.08
C MET A 1 -10.19 9.24 -38.23
N TYR A 2 -9.90 9.50 -36.95
CA TYR A 2 -8.62 9.74 -36.27
C TYR A 2 -8.58 9.09 -34.87
N ASN A 3 -7.34 9.01 -34.37
CA ASN A 3 -6.83 8.28 -33.21
C ASN A 3 -6.59 9.27 -32.04
N ALA A 4 -6.55 8.73 -30.82
CA ALA A 4 -5.93 9.25 -29.58
C ALA A 4 -6.32 10.65 -29.03
N GLY A 5 -6.67 10.67 -27.74
CA GLY A 5 -6.81 11.88 -26.97
C GLY A 5 -7.00 11.58 -25.48
N SER A 6 -5.92 11.17 -24.83
CA SER A 6 -5.60 11.44 -23.43
C SER A 6 -6.76 11.84 -22.52
N ASN A 7 -7.38 10.88 -21.84
CA ASN A 7 -8.17 11.17 -20.65
C ASN A 7 -7.22 11.36 -19.45
N GLU A 8 -6.24 12.25 -19.63
CA GLU A 8 -5.35 12.71 -18.57
C GLU A 8 -6.18 13.70 -17.76
N MET A 9 -6.94 13.21 -16.78
CA MET A 9 -7.66 14.06 -15.82
C MET A 9 -6.64 15.01 -15.17
N PRO A 10 -6.63 16.31 -15.52
CA PRO A 10 -5.68 17.25 -14.97
C PRO A 10 -6.27 17.72 -13.65
N GLY A 11 -5.80 17.13 -12.54
CA GLY A 11 -6.30 17.53 -11.22
C GLY A 11 -6.33 16.48 -10.14
N PHE A 12 -5.68 15.31 -10.30
CA PHE A 12 -5.32 14.51 -9.13
C PHE A 12 -4.22 15.24 -8.34
N GLN A 13 -4.62 16.31 -7.64
CA GLN A 13 -3.92 16.73 -6.45
C GLN A 13 -4.01 15.55 -5.50
N ALA A 14 -2.99 14.68 -5.50
CA ALA A 14 -2.80 13.74 -4.43
C ALA A 14 -2.83 14.58 -3.15
N ASN A 15 -3.91 14.43 -2.38
CA ASN A 15 -4.10 15.21 -1.17
C ASN A 15 -2.81 15.04 -0.35
N PRO A 16 -2.13 16.10 0.08
CA PRO A 16 -0.89 15.96 0.85
C PRO A 16 -1.10 15.17 2.15
N ASN A 17 -2.35 14.99 2.58
CA ASN A 17 -2.77 14.10 3.68
C ASN A 17 -3.20 12.70 3.23
N ASN A 18 -2.94 12.30 1.98
CA ASN A 18 -3.23 10.96 1.49
C ASN A 18 -2.11 10.02 1.97
N TYR A 19 -2.13 9.72 3.27
CA TYR A 19 -1.39 8.60 3.80
C TYR A 19 -1.90 7.35 3.10
N ASP A 20 -1.01 6.59 2.46
CA ASP A 20 -1.32 5.24 2.00
C ASP A 20 -1.96 4.48 3.16
N LYS A 21 -2.95 3.64 2.87
CA LYS A 21 -3.66 2.89 3.90
C LYS A 21 -3.20 1.44 3.88
N CYS A 22 -3.10 0.84 5.06
CA CYS A 22 -2.85 -0.58 5.21
C CYS A 22 -3.95 -1.35 4.47
N GLN A 23 -3.55 -2.17 3.51
CA GLN A 23 -4.49 -3.00 2.73
C GLN A 23 -5.32 -3.94 3.63
N ARG A 24 -4.78 -4.33 4.79
CA ARG A 24 -5.41 -5.30 5.68
C ARG A 24 -6.38 -4.70 6.69
N CYS A 25 -6.09 -3.51 7.23
CA CYS A 25 -6.89 -2.92 8.31
C CYS A 25 -7.34 -1.48 8.05
N GLY A 26 -6.98 -0.89 6.90
CA GLY A 26 -7.36 0.46 6.51
C GLY A 26 -6.68 1.59 7.31
N LYS A 27 -5.81 1.26 8.28
CA LYS A 27 -5.07 2.26 9.07
C LYS A 27 -4.10 3.04 8.17
N PRO A 28 -3.91 4.35 8.42
CA PRO A 28 -2.92 5.14 7.67
C PRO A 28 -1.51 4.62 7.95
N LEU A 29 -0.72 4.48 6.88
CA LEU A 29 0.68 4.11 6.91
C LEU A 29 1.49 5.37 7.17
N GLN A 30 2.23 5.38 8.27
CA GLN A 30 2.94 6.56 8.75
C GLN A 30 4.42 6.54 8.37
N VAL A 31 5.01 5.34 8.23
CA VAL A 31 6.44 5.21 7.87
C VAL A 31 6.62 4.72 6.44
N LYS A 32 7.80 5.01 5.86
CA LYS A 32 8.12 4.62 4.48
C LYS A 32 8.06 3.11 4.25
N GLU A 33 8.61 2.34 5.19
CA GLU A 33 8.62 0.87 5.16
C GLU A 33 7.20 0.28 5.06
N GLU A 34 6.23 0.88 5.76
CA GLU A 34 4.84 0.45 5.66
C GLU A 34 4.26 0.66 4.27
N ARG A 35 4.58 1.79 3.63
CA ARG A 35 4.14 2.12 2.26
C ARG A 35 4.73 1.20 1.21
N GLU A 36 5.99 0.79 1.39
CA GLU A 36 6.67 -0.13 0.46
C GLU A 36 5.97 -1.49 0.36
N ILE A 37 5.36 -1.95 1.46
CA ILE A 37 4.63 -3.22 1.51
C ILE A 37 3.12 -3.08 1.73
N ASN A 38 2.59 -1.86 1.64
CA ASN A 38 1.17 -1.52 1.80
C ASN A 38 0.51 -2.12 3.08
N LEU A 39 1.29 -2.33 4.14
CA LEU A 39 0.84 -2.94 5.38
C LEU A 39 1.38 -2.17 6.58
N CYS A 40 0.55 -1.97 7.60
CA CYS A 40 1.01 -1.35 8.85
C CYS A 40 1.84 -2.33 9.67
N LYS A 41 2.73 -1.81 10.54
CA LYS A 41 3.63 -2.63 11.39
C LYS A 41 2.92 -3.70 12.21
N GLU A 42 1.67 -3.46 12.61
CA GLU A 42 0.86 -4.47 13.31
C GLU A 42 0.50 -5.64 12.38
N CYS A 43 0.10 -5.35 11.15
CA CYS A 43 -0.25 -6.38 10.17
C CYS A 43 1.00 -7.11 9.65
N GLN A 44 2.13 -6.41 9.53
CA GLN A 44 3.43 -6.99 9.21
C GLN A 44 3.86 -8.00 10.26
N ARG A 45 3.86 -7.62 11.55
CA ARG A 45 4.22 -8.53 12.65
C ARG A 45 3.35 -9.78 12.72
N ARG A 46 2.06 -9.66 12.39
CA ARG A 46 1.15 -10.81 12.27
C ARG A 46 1.49 -11.72 11.08
N GLN A 47 1.98 -11.15 9.98
CA GLN A 47 2.41 -11.90 8.81
C GLN A 47 3.75 -12.60 9.06
N GLU A 48 4.70 -11.93 9.71
CA GLU A 48 6.00 -12.53 10.08
C GLU A 48 5.83 -13.67 11.08
N ASN A 49 4.93 -13.53 12.08
CA ASN A 49 4.60 -14.64 12.98
C ASN A 49 4.13 -15.89 12.23
N HIS A 50 3.36 -15.71 11.15
CA HIS A 50 2.89 -16.83 10.31
C HIS A 50 3.98 -17.42 9.39
N LYS A 51 5.11 -16.73 9.21
CA LYS A 51 6.18 -17.17 8.29
C LYS A 51 7.22 -18.05 8.98
N VAL A 52 7.21 -18.11 10.31
CA VAL A 52 8.19 -18.86 11.11
C VAL A 52 7.91 -20.38 11.14
N GLU A 53 6.73 -20.85 10.72
CA GLU A 53 6.38 -22.28 10.73
C GLU A 53 6.53 -23.00 9.36
N THR A 54 7.35 -22.50 8.43
CA THR A 54 7.58 -23.20 7.14
C THR A 54 9.06 -23.41 6.80
N LYS A 55 9.87 -23.70 7.82
CA LYS A 55 11.16 -24.37 7.66
C LYS A 55 11.19 -25.59 8.57
N ASP A 56 10.38 -26.59 8.24
CA ASP A 56 10.67 -27.95 8.65
C ASP A 56 10.41 -28.88 7.45
N ASP A 57 11.40 -29.74 7.24
CA ASP A 57 11.63 -30.78 6.23
C ASP A 57 12.07 -30.39 4.80
#